data_AF-A0A0G1GV62-F1
#
_entry.id   AF-A0A0G1GV62-F1
#
_cell.length_a   1.000
_cell.length_b   1.000
_cell.length_c   1.000
_cell.angle_alpha   90.00
_cell.angle_beta   90.00
_cell.angle_gamma   90.00
#
_symmetry.space_group_name_H-M   'P 1'
#
loop_
_entity.id
_entity.type
_entity.pdbx_description
1 polymer ?
#
loop_
_entity_poly.entity_id
_entity_poly.type
_entity_poly.pdbx_seq_one_letter_code
_entity_poly.pdbx_strand_id
1 'polypeptide(L)'
;MHITVFKNWRVCLAFIIMAIFVNYNIISAADDDETGKYGRENYGDLEDAISAYHENINKIFNDKLEIMVEAEDPITEPPSDDSPCTDENVSTYCVAESAIVEYMDFLAGLQEHAAYATDASQASTTISEMTEYAASRSQIISLEKEYALKALDMALAVYNEFQIMYPLHKEYQDIIKVLESYNSALADFRTTLAEWPSDFIDASTTDCK
;
A
#
# COMPACT_ATOMS: atom_id res chain seq x y z
N MET A 1 -50.87 6.74 46.21
CA MET A 1 -50.60 6.27 44.84
C MET A 1 -49.55 5.17 44.95
N HIS A 2 -49.97 3.91 45.10
CA HIS A 2 -49.06 2.77 45.27
C HIS A 2 -48.68 2.26 43.88
N ILE A 3 -47.44 2.50 43.47
CA ILE A 3 -46.90 1.92 42.23
C ILE A 3 -46.63 0.45 42.52
N THR A 4 -47.45 -0.43 41.97
CA THR A 4 -47.30 -1.89 42.08
C THR A 4 -46.17 -2.37 41.17
N VAL A 5 -44.92 -2.17 41.57
CA VAL A 5 -43.73 -2.54 40.76
C VAL A 5 -43.43 -4.05 40.80
N PHE A 6 -43.97 -4.82 41.75
CA PHE A 6 -43.47 -6.18 42.02
C PHE A 6 -44.33 -7.35 41.54
N LYS A 7 -45.28 -7.16 40.62
CA LYS A 7 -46.12 -8.29 40.16
C LYS A 7 -45.42 -9.22 39.16
N ASN A 8 -44.38 -8.73 38.47
CA ASN A 8 -43.71 -9.46 37.39
C ASN A 8 -42.19 -9.59 37.59
N TRP A 9 -41.74 -9.89 38.82
CA TRP A 9 -40.32 -10.20 39.13
C TRP A 9 -39.70 -11.21 38.15
N ARG A 10 -40.48 -12.21 37.72
CA ARG A 10 -40.05 -13.21 36.73
C ARG A 10 -39.72 -12.61 35.35
N VAL A 11 -40.41 -11.55 34.95
CA VAL A 11 -40.16 -10.86 33.66
C VAL A 11 -38.90 -10.00 33.77
N CYS A 12 -38.70 -9.29 34.87
CA CYS A 12 -37.45 -8.56 35.11
C CYS A 12 -36.24 -9.49 35.15
N LEU A 13 -36.35 -10.66 35.80
CA LEU A 13 -35.29 -11.66 35.84
C LEU A 13 -35.01 -12.24 34.45
N ALA A 14 -36.05 -12.49 33.64
CA ALA A 14 -35.89 -12.93 32.26
C ALA A 14 -35.18 -11.86 31.40
N PHE A 15 -35.48 -10.58 31.58
CA PHE A 15 -34.77 -9.49 30.91
C PHE A 15 -33.31 -9.37 31.36
N ILE A 16 -33.02 -9.55 32.66
CA ILE A 16 -31.65 -9.54 33.17
C ILE A 16 -30.87 -10.75 32.67
N ILE A 17 -31.45 -11.96 32.69
CA ILE A 17 -30.80 -13.16 32.16
C ILE A 17 -30.59 -13.05 30.64
N MET A 18 -31.55 -12.48 29.91
CA MET A 18 -31.39 -12.24 28.47
C MET A 18 -30.33 -11.18 28.20
N ALA A 19 -30.24 -10.11 29.01
CA ALA A 19 -29.18 -9.11 28.90
C ALA A 19 -27.80 -9.69 29.25
N ILE A 20 -27.72 -10.58 30.26
CA ILE A 20 -26.48 -11.31 30.60
C ILE A 20 -26.11 -12.29 29.48
N PHE A 21 -27.08 -13.00 28.90
CA PHE A 21 -26.82 -13.98 27.83
C PHE A 21 -26.45 -13.29 26.50
N VAL A 22 -27.07 -12.15 26.19
CA VAL A 22 -26.68 -11.30 25.04
C VAL A 22 -25.30 -10.70 25.27
N ASN A 23 -25.01 -10.15 26.45
CA ASN A 23 -23.66 -9.67 26.77
C ASN A 23 -22.62 -10.80 26.80
N TYR A 24 -22.97 -11.99 27.31
CA TYR A 24 -22.06 -13.13 27.35
C TYR A 24 -21.73 -13.63 25.96
N ASN A 25 -22.70 -13.67 25.02
CA ASN A 25 -22.42 -14.01 23.63
C ASN A 25 -21.65 -12.89 22.88
N ILE A 26 -21.75 -11.63 23.30
CA ILE A 26 -20.89 -10.55 22.80
C ILE A 26 -19.45 -10.69 23.36
N ILE A 27 -19.31 -11.12 24.61
CA ILE A 27 -18.01 -11.31 25.28
C ILE A 27 -17.33 -12.63 24.86
N SER A 28 -18.08 -13.71 24.60
CA SER A 28 -17.52 -15.01 24.21
C SER A 28 -17.29 -15.16 22.70
N ALA A 29 -17.66 -14.16 21.89
CA ALA A 29 -17.19 -14.04 20.51
C ALA A 29 -15.79 -13.39 20.43
N ALA A 30 -15.20 -13.03 21.58
CA ALA A 30 -13.85 -12.51 21.72
C ALA A 30 -12.83 -13.57 22.13
N ASP A 31 -13.12 -14.86 21.91
CA ASP A 31 -12.23 -15.97 22.30
C ASP A 31 -11.76 -16.74 21.05
N ASP A 32 -10.89 -16.08 20.29
CA ASP A 32 -9.64 -16.64 19.79
C ASP A 32 -8.71 -15.43 19.61
N ASP A 33 -7.91 -15.19 20.65
CA ASP A 33 -7.05 -14.02 20.86
C ASP A 33 -5.79 -14.11 19.99
N GLU A 34 -5.96 -14.19 18.67
CA GLU A 34 -4.95 -13.62 17.78
C GLU A 34 -5.16 -12.10 17.82
N THR A 35 -4.55 -11.46 18.82
CA THR A 35 -4.37 -10.00 18.83
C THR A 35 -3.80 -9.62 17.47
N GLY A 36 -4.62 -8.99 16.64
CA GLY A 36 -4.23 -8.68 15.28
C GLY A 36 -2.96 -7.83 15.31
N LYS A 37 -2.07 -7.97 14.31
CA LYS A 37 -0.85 -7.17 14.20
C LYS A 37 -1.14 -5.66 14.39
N TYR A 38 -2.29 -5.19 13.90
CA TYR A 38 -2.78 -3.82 14.00
C TYR A 38 -3.93 -3.65 15.01
N GLY A 39 -4.02 -4.57 15.96
CA GLY A 39 -5.00 -4.59 17.04
C GLY A 39 -4.72 -3.54 18.11
N ARG A 40 -5.67 -3.37 19.02
CA ARG A 40 -5.64 -2.32 20.04
C ARG A 40 -4.53 -2.54 21.06
N GLU A 41 -4.17 -3.78 21.32
CA GLU A 41 -3.06 -4.11 22.23
C GLU A 41 -1.72 -3.62 21.70
N ASN A 42 -1.53 -3.67 20.38
CA ASN A 42 -0.32 -3.22 19.71
C ASN A 42 -0.35 -1.71 19.42
N TYR A 43 -1.54 -1.19 19.09
CA TYR A 43 -1.79 0.21 18.77
C TYR A 43 -3.00 0.71 19.54
N GLY A 44 -2.77 1.43 20.66
CA GLY A 44 -3.85 1.85 21.55
C GLY A 44 -4.93 2.71 20.88
N ASP A 45 -4.54 3.46 19.85
CA ASP A 45 -5.37 4.39 19.10
C ASP A 45 -5.51 3.93 17.63
N LEU A 46 -6.72 4.07 17.07
CA LEU A 46 -7.04 3.61 15.71
C LEU A 46 -6.16 4.29 14.64
N GLU A 47 -5.88 5.58 14.80
CA GLU A 47 -5.09 6.35 13.83
C GLU A 47 -3.64 5.86 13.76
N ASP A 48 -3.07 5.42 14.89
CA ASP A 48 -1.73 4.84 14.92
C ASP A 48 -1.70 3.50 14.18
N ALA A 49 -2.74 2.66 14.35
CA ALA A 49 -2.88 1.39 13.64
C ALA A 49 -2.97 1.60 12.11
N ILE A 50 -3.78 2.60 11.68
CA ILE A 50 -3.92 2.98 10.27
C ILE A 50 -2.57 3.45 9.71
N SER A 51 -1.89 4.34 10.43
CA SER A 51 -0.61 4.90 10.00
C SER A 51 0.46 3.82 9.85
N ALA A 52 0.56 2.92 10.83
CA ALA A 52 1.50 1.81 10.80
C ALA A 52 1.25 0.84 9.62
N TYR A 53 -0.02 0.59 9.27
CA TYR A 53 -0.36 -0.20 8.09
C TYR A 53 0.14 0.45 6.80
N HIS A 54 -0.16 1.73 6.59
CA HIS A 54 0.28 2.43 5.38
C HIS A 54 1.80 2.55 5.29
N GLU A 55 2.50 2.74 6.42
CA GLU A 55 3.96 2.72 6.48
C GLU A 55 4.53 1.35 6.07
N ASN A 56 3.95 0.25 6.58
CA ASN A 56 4.41 -1.10 6.25
C ASN A 56 4.15 -1.45 4.78
N ILE A 57 2.99 -1.08 4.24
CA ILE A 57 2.70 -1.25 2.81
C ILE A 57 3.70 -0.46 1.97
N ASN A 58 3.92 0.82 2.28
CA ASN A 58 4.90 1.64 1.56
C ASN A 58 6.29 1.02 1.60
N LYS A 59 6.69 0.47 2.75
CA LYS A 59 7.96 -0.24 2.89
C LYS A 59 8.04 -1.45 1.96
N ILE A 60 7.01 -2.31 1.92
CA ILE A 60 6.97 -3.46 1.00
C ILE A 60 7.20 -3.03 -0.45
N PHE A 61 6.48 -2.01 -0.91
CA PHE A 61 6.62 -1.53 -2.28
C PHE A 61 8.01 -0.91 -2.53
N ASN A 62 8.50 -0.06 -1.61
CA ASN A 62 9.78 0.61 -1.77
C ASN A 62 10.96 -0.36 -1.76
N ASP A 63 10.98 -1.32 -0.84
CA ASP A 63 12.04 -2.33 -0.75
C ASP A 63 12.11 -3.15 -2.06
N LYS A 64 10.95 -3.52 -2.63
CA LYS A 64 10.89 -4.27 -3.89
C LYS A 64 11.28 -3.41 -5.11
N LEU A 65 10.92 -2.13 -5.12
CA LEU A 65 11.36 -1.18 -6.13
C LEU A 65 12.88 -0.97 -6.10
N GLU A 66 13.47 -0.86 -4.91
CA GLU A 66 14.93 -0.74 -4.73
C GLU A 66 15.64 -1.96 -5.32
N ILE A 67 15.19 -3.17 -5.00
CA ILE A 67 15.74 -4.40 -5.59
C ILE A 67 15.61 -4.39 -7.11
N MET A 68 14.45 -4.00 -7.64
CA MET A 68 14.23 -3.94 -9.09
C MET A 68 15.16 -2.93 -9.80
N VAL A 69 15.48 -1.82 -9.13
CA VAL A 69 16.33 -0.77 -9.68
C VAL A 69 17.80 -1.14 -9.62
N GLU A 70 18.25 -1.69 -8.50
CA GLU A 70 19.66 -1.92 -8.17
C GLU A 70 20.19 -3.29 -8.61
N ALA A 71 19.34 -4.32 -8.66
CA ALA A 71 19.77 -5.64 -9.11
C ALA A 71 20.08 -5.64 -10.62
N GLU A 72 21.13 -6.36 -11.01
CA GLU A 72 21.51 -6.53 -12.41
C GLU A 72 20.45 -7.35 -13.16
N ASP A 73 20.03 -8.48 -12.58
CA ASP A 73 19.00 -9.38 -13.09
C ASP A 73 17.95 -9.70 -12.00
N PRO A 74 17.00 -8.78 -11.73
CA PRO A 74 15.96 -9.01 -10.73
C PRO A 74 15.03 -10.17 -11.13
N ILE A 75 14.60 -10.98 -10.15
CA ILE A 75 13.66 -12.07 -10.37
C ILE A 75 12.25 -11.48 -10.55
N THR A 76 11.81 -11.36 -11.79
CA THR A 76 10.52 -10.77 -12.16
C THR A 76 9.41 -11.78 -12.42
N GLU A 77 9.77 -13.06 -12.54
CA GLU A 77 8.82 -14.13 -12.80
C GLU A 77 8.19 -14.63 -11.49
N PRO A 78 6.89 -14.94 -11.49
CA PRO A 78 6.27 -15.58 -10.35
C PRO A 78 6.93 -16.95 -10.10
N PRO A 79 7.04 -17.40 -8.84
CA PRO A 79 7.58 -18.71 -8.53
C PRO A 79 6.80 -19.82 -9.26
N SER A 80 7.52 -20.80 -9.82
CA SER A 80 6.91 -22.01 -10.37
C SER A 80 6.47 -22.93 -9.23
N ASP A 81 5.19 -23.31 -9.22
CA ASP A 81 4.47 -24.24 -8.32
C ASP A 81 5.07 -24.53 -6.93
N ASP A 82 4.27 -24.22 -5.88
CA ASP A 82 4.46 -24.49 -4.45
C ASP A 82 5.72 -23.90 -3.77
N SER A 83 6.57 -23.17 -4.50
CA SER A 83 7.67 -22.43 -3.88
C SER A 83 7.17 -21.09 -3.32
N PRO A 84 7.51 -20.75 -2.06
CA PRO A 84 7.10 -19.48 -1.47
C PRO A 84 7.81 -18.32 -2.18
N CYS A 85 7.15 -17.16 -2.22
CA CYS A 85 7.80 -15.93 -2.65
C CYS A 85 9.01 -15.62 -1.76
N THR A 86 10.16 -15.40 -2.40
CA THR A 86 11.38 -15.00 -1.72
C THR A 86 11.45 -13.48 -1.60
N ASP A 87 12.24 -12.98 -0.64
CA ASP A 87 12.45 -11.54 -0.46
C ASP A 87 13.09 -10.87 -1.67
N GLU A 88 13.82 -11.63 -2.49
CA GLU A 88 14.46 -11.16 -3.73
C GLU A 88 13.51 -11.19 -4.94
N ASN A 89 12.37 -11.89 -4.86
CA ASN A 89 11.41 -11.93 -5.96
C ASN A 89 10.60 -10.63 -5.98
N VAL A 90 10.74 -9.89 -7.09
CA VAL A 90 10.08 -8.60 -7.34
C VAL A 90 8.92 -8.72 -8.33
N SER A 91 8.49 -9.95 -8.66
CA SER A 91 7.28 -10.15 -9.45
C SER A 91 6.08 -9.50 -8.79
N THR A 92 5.20 -8.90 -9.60
CA THR A 92 3.94 -8.32 -9.11
C THR A 92 3.14 -9.31 -8.27
N TYR A 93 3.21 -10.61 -8.59
CA TYR A 93 2.57 -11.67 -7.78
C TYR A 93 3.09 -11.70 -6.34
N CYS A 94 4.41 -11.74 -6.15
CA CYS A 94 5.01 -11.79 -4.81
C CYS A 94 4.79 -10.51 -4.01
N VAL A 95 4.81 -9.35 -4.66
CA VAL A 95 4.47 -8.07 -4.01
C VAL A 95 3.00 -8.06 -3.58
N ALA A 96 2.10 -8.53 -4.45
CA ALA A 96 0.67 -8.65 -4.13
C ALA A 96 0.44 -9.62 -2.97
N GLU A 97 1.10 -10.77 -2.94
CA GLU A 97 0.99 -11.74 -1.84
C GLU A 97 1.38 -11.09 -0.50
N SER A 98 2.56 -10.47 -0.42
CA SER A 98 3.02 -9.81 0.80
C SER A 98 2.08 -8.67 1.23
N ALA A 99 1.62 -7.85 0.29
CA ALA A 99 0.74 -6.73 0.59
C ALA A 99 -0.68 -7.18 0.99
N ILE A 100 -1.19 -8.28 0.44
CA ILE A 100 -2.48 -8.87 0.82
C ILE A 100 -2.40 -9.44 2.24
N VAL A 101 -1.32 -10.13 2.60
CA VAL A 101 -1.12 -10.61 3.98
C VAL A 101 -1.20 -9.45 4.97
N GLU A 102 -0.47 -8.36 4.70
CA GLU A 102 -0.54 -7.14 5.53
C GLU A 102 -1.95 -6.52 5.58
N TYR A 103 -2.66 -6.50 4.46
CA TYR A 103 -4.03 -6.00 4.40
C TYR A 103 -5.00 -6.87 5.22
N MET A 104 -4.85 -8.19 5.19
CA MET A 104 -5.67 -9.10 5.99
C MET A 104 -5.44 -8.90 7.49
N ASP A 105 -4.19 -8.76 7.91
CA ASP A 105 -3.83 -8.43 9.30
C ASP A 105 -4.41 -7.08 9.73
N PHE A 106 -4.41 -6.10 8.82
CA PHE A 106 -4.99 -4.79 9.06
C PHE A 106 -6.51 -4.86 9.20
N LEU A 107 -7.21 -5.66 8.38
CA LEU A 107 -8.65 -5.88 8.52
C LEU A 107 -9.02 -6.50 9.86
N ALA A 108 -8.22 -7.45 10.35
CA ALA A 108 -8.38 -8.05 11.67
C ALA A 108 -8.20 -6.98 12.77
N GLY A 109 -7.14 -6.17 12.70
CA GLY A 109 -6.91 -5.07 13.63
C GLY A 109 -8.06 -4.06 13.64
N LEU A 110 -8.53 -3.62 12.47
CA LEU A 110 -9.68 -2.72 12.36
C LEU A 110 -10.97 -3.30 12.96
N GLN A 111 -11.18 -4.62 12.85
CA GLN A 111 -12.32 -5.29 13.46
C GLN A 111 -12.23 -5.30 14.98
N GLU A 112 -11.04 -5.49 15.53
CA GLU A 112 -10.77 -5.38 16.96
C GLU A 112 -11.02 -3.94 17.46
N HIS A 113 -10.49 -2.94 16.76
CA HIS A 113 -10.73 -1.52 17.06
C HIS A 113 -12.21 -1.13 16.99
N ALA A 114 -13.00 -1.80 16.14
CA ALA A 114 -14.45 -1.60 16.02
C ALA A 114 -15.24 -2.17 17.21
N ALA A 115 -14.68 -3.12 17.96
CA ALA A 115 -15.31 -3.67 19.17
C ALA A 115 -15.33 -2.65 20.33
N TYR A 116 -14.53 -1.58 20.23
CA TYR A 116 -14.39 -0.57 21.26
C TYR A 116 -15.02 0.76 20.85
N ALA A 117 -15.76 1.36 21.78
CA ALA A 117 -16.40 2.66 21.55
C ALA A 117 -15.39 3.82 21.52
N THR A 118 -14.26 3.70 22.23
CA THR A 118 -13.23 4.74 22.32
C THR A 118 -11.82 4.14 22.26
N ASP A 119 -10.86 4.97 21.85
CA ASP A 119 -9.44 4.66 21.91
C ASP A 119 -8.92 4.55 23.35
N ALA A 120 -7.77 3.89 23.54
CA ALA A 120 -7.17 3.72 24.86
C ALA A 120 -6.90 5.06 25.56
N SER A 121 -6.55 6.09 24.78
CA SER A 121 -6.29 7.45 25.26
C SER A 121 -7.53 8.22 25.72
N GLN A 122 -8.75 7.79 25.37
CA GLN A 122 -9.99 8.58 25.54
C GLN A 122 -11.01 8.03 26.56
N ALA A 123 -10.57 7.26 27.56
CA ALA A 123 -11.46 6.56 28.49
C ALA A 123 -12.40 7.43 29.38
N SER A 124 -12.44 8.77 29.26
CA SER A 124 -13.16 9.67 30.19
C SER A 124 -14.31 10.51 29.60
N THR A 125 -14.80 10.21 28.40
CA THR A 125 -15.90 10.95 27.75
C THR A 125 -17.27 10.66 28.36
N THR A 126 -18.19 11.63 28.28
CA THR A 126 -19.58 11.45 28.71
C THR A 126 -20.34 10.48 27.79
N ILE A 127 -21.45 9.90 28.27
CA ILE A 127 -22.25 8.92 27.49
C ILE A 127 -22.74 9.49 26.16
N SER A 128 -23.10 10.79 26.12
CA SER A 128 -23.57 11.46 24.90
C SER A 128 -22.45 11.60 23.86
N GLU A 129 -21.25 11.96 24.30
CA GLU A 129 -20.06 12.08 23.45
C GLU A 129 -19.61 10.71 22.92
N MET A 130 -19.74 9.67 23.75
CA MET A 130 -19.37 8.30 23.38
C MET A 130 -20.21 7.76 22.20
N THR A 131 -21.49 8.11 22.12
CA THR A 131 -22.34 7.69 20.98
C THR A 131 -21.97 8.36 19.67
N GLU A 132 -21.65 9.66 19.71
CA GLU A 132 -21.23 10.40 18.51
C GLU A 132 -19.84 9.92 18.05
N TYR A 133 -18.92 9.74 18.99
CA TYR A 133 -17.58 9.24 18.71
C TYR A 133 -17.61 7.81 18.15
N ALA A 134 -18.40 6.90 18.74
CA ALA A 134 -18.53 5.53 18.22
C ALA A 134 -19.11 5.49 16.79
N ALA A 135 -20.09 6.37 16.49
CA ALA A 135 -20.65 6.49 15.15
C ALA A 135 -19.61 7.01 14.14
N SER A 136 -18.86 8.06 14.50
CA SER A 136 -17.78 8.61 13.67
C SER A 136 -16.67 7.58 13.44
N ARG A 137 -16.25 6.87 14.49
CA ARG A 137 -15.25 5.80 14.42
C ARG A 137 -15.67 4.68 13.47
N SER A 138 -16.91 4.19 13.59
CA SER A 138 -17.44 3.16 12.71
C SER A 138 -17.43 3.60 11.24
N GLN A 139 -17.77 4.87 10.98
CA GLN A 139 -17.66 5.45 9.65
C GLN A 139 -16.21 5.52 9.16
N ILE A 140 -15.25 5.95 9.99
CA ILE A 140 -13.83 5.99 9.64
C ILE A 140 -13.34 4.59 9.28
N ILE A 141 -13.60 3.58 10.12
CA ILE A 141 -13.20 2.20 9.86
C ILE A 141 -13.79 1.68 8.54
N SER A 142 -15.07 1.98 8.27
CA SER A 142 -15.70 1.56 7.02
C SER A 142 -15.07 2.22 5.79
N LEU A 143 -14.77 3.52 5.87
CA LEU A 143 -14.11 4.25 4.78
C LEU A 143 -12.68 3.76 4.58
N GLU A 144 -11.97 3.51 5.67
CA GLU A 144 -10.58 3.07 5.64
C GLU A 144 -10.43 1.70 4.96
N LYS A 145 -11.33 0.75 5.23
CA LYS A 145 -11.35 -0.54 4.53
C LYS A 145 -11.49 -0.37 3.02
N GLU A 146 -12.37 0.53 2.58
CA GLU A 146 -12.59 0.78 1.16
C GLU A 146 -11.39 1.49 0.52
N TYR A 147 -10.83 2.50 1.19
CA TYR A 147 -9.72 3.28 0.68
C TYR A 147 -8.40 2.50 0.68
N ALA A 148 -8.11 1.73 1.73
CA ALA A 148 -6.93 0.87 1.78
C ALA A 148 -6.93 -0.15 0.64
N LEU A 149 -8.06 -0.81 0.37
CA LEU A 149 -8.16 -1.75 -0.75
C LEU A 149 -7.95 -1.07 -2.10
N LYS A 150 -8.61 0.08 -2.34
CA LYS A 150 -8.44 0.84 -3.59
C LYS A 150 -7.02 1.36 -3.78
N ALA A 151 -6.38 1.82 -2.71
CA ALA A 151 -5.00 2.28 -2.74
C ALA A 151 -4.05 1.12 -3.04
N LEU A 152 -4.27 -0.05 -2.44
CA LEU A 152 -3.51 -1.26 -2.72
C LEU A 152 -3.65 -1.71 -4.17
N ASP A 153 -4.88 -1.78 -4.69
CA ASP A 153 -5.14 -2.13 -6.10
C ASP A 153 -4.43 -1.16 -7.06
N MET A 154 -4.49 0.14 -6.77
CA MET A 154 -3.80 1.17 -7.57
C MET A 154 -2.29 1.03 -7.47
N ALA A 155 -1.73 0.80 -6.28
CA ALA A 155 -0.30 0.61 -6.07
C ALA A 155 0.21 -0.62 -6.82
N LEU A 156 -0.52 -1.74 -6.80
CA LEU A 156 -0.18 -2.94 -7.55
C LEU A 156 -0.22 -2.71 -9.07
N ALA A 157 -1.22 -1.97 -9.56
CA ALA A 157 -1.30 -1.62 -10.97
C ALA A 157 -0.10 -0.76 -11.42
N VAL A 158 0.23 0.28 -10.65
CA VAL A 158 1.39 1.15 -10.91
C VAL A 158 2.70 0.36 -10.82
N TYR A 159 2.83 -0.53 -9.84
CA TYR A 159 4.00 -1.38 -9.69
C TYR A 159 4.19 -2.31 -10.89
N ASN A 160 3.12 -2.94 -11.37
CA ASN A 160 3.17 -3.79 -12.55
C ASN A 160 3.55 -3.00 -13.83
N GLU A 161 3.01 -1.79 -14.00
CA GLU A 161 3.43 -0.90 -15.08
C GLU A 161 4.92 -0.54 -14.97
N PHE A 162 5.40 -0.22 -13.76
CA PHE A 162 6.81 0.07 -13.51
C PHE A 162 7.70 -1.14 -13.86
N GLN A 163 7.30 -2.34 -13.44
CA GLN A 163 8.01 -3.60 -13.73
C GLN A 163 8.22 -3.81 -15.24
N ILE A 164 7.23 -3.45 -16.06
CA ILE A 164 7.30 -3.56 -17.53
C ILE A 164 8.11 -2.41 -18.14
N MET A 165 7.93 -1.19 -17.63
CA MET A 165 8.47 0.03 -18.23
C MET A 165 9.94 0.29 -17.87
N TYR A 166 10.39 -0.14 -16.69
CA TYR A 166 11.75 0.09 -16.22
C TYR A 166 12.85 -0.51 -17.13
N PRO A 167 12.77 -1.77 -17.60
CA PRO A 167 13.77 -2.28 -18.54
C PRO A 167 13.77 -1.50 -19.86
N LEU A 168 12.59 -1.11 -20.37
CA LEU A 168 12.50 -0.25 -21.56
C LEU A 168 13.16 1.12 -21.32
N HIS A 169 13.00 1.68 -20.12
CA HIS A 169 13.67 2.93 -19.75
C HIS A 169 15.19 2.80 -19.80
N LYS A 170 15.77 1.70 -19.31
CA LYS A 170 17.22 1.45 -19.40
C LYS A 170 17.70 1.42 -20.86
N GLU A 171 16.98 0.71 -21.73
CA GLU A 171 17.29 0.68 -23.17
C GLU A 171 17.22 2.07 -23.82
N TYR A 172 16.21 2.88 -23.46
CA TYR A 172 16.12 4.26 -23.94
C TYR A 172 17.28 5.14 -23.47
N GLN A 173 17.71 4.99 -22.21
CA GLN A 173 18.87 5.72 -21.71
C GLN A 173 20.12 5.40 -22.52
N ASP A 174 20.33 4.13 -22.89
CA ASP A 174 21.49 3.73 -23.66
C ASP A 174 21.44 4.22 -25.10
N ILE A 175 20.27 4.20 -25.74
CA ILE A 175 20.06 4.82 -27.06
C ILE A 175 20.36 6.32 -27.00
N ILE A 176 19.91 7.02 -25.96
CA ILE A 176 20.17 8.46 -25.79
C ILE A 176 21.67 8.73 -25.69
N LYS A 177 22.41 7.97 -24.87
CA LYS A 177 23.87 8.09 -24.77
C LYS A 177 24.57 7.89 -26.11
N VAL A 178 24.12 6.92 -26.91
CA VAL A 178 24.66 6.67 -28.26
C VAL A 178 24.39 7.86 -29.19
N LEU A 179 23.17 8.42 -29.17
CA LEU A 179 22.81 9.58 -29.97
C LEU A 179 23.59 10.84 -29.56
N GLU A 180 23.84 11.03 -28.27
CA GLU A 180 24.68 12.12 -27.75
C GLU A 180 26.14 11.98 -28.20
N SER A 181 26.69 10.76 -28.14
CA SER A 181 28.02 10.47 -28.67
C SER A 181 28.11 10.72 -30.17
N TYR A 182 27.09 10.33 -30.93
CA TYR A 182 27.03 10.56 -32.37
C TYR A 182 26.95 12.06 -32.71
N ASN A 183 26.11 12.81 -32.00
CA ASN A 183 25.99 14.26 -32.19
C ASN A 183 27.31 14.99 -31.86
N SER A 184 28.00 14.55 -30.81
CA SER A 184 29.33 15.08 -30.45
C SER A 184 30.35 14.81 -31.56
N ALA A 185 30.40 13.57 -32.07
CA ALA A 185 31.28 13.23 -33.20
C ALA A 185 30.95 14.02 -34.48
N LEU A 186 29.67 14.27 -34.76
CA LEU A 186 29.26 15.14 -35.87
C LEU A 186 29.71 16.59 -35.68
N ALA A 187 29.68 17.11 -34.46
CA ALA A 187 30.16 18.45 -34.16
C ALA A 187 31.69 18.56 -34.38
N ASP A 188 32.45 17.56 -33.95
CA ASP A 188 33.89 17.47 -34.19
C ASP A 188 34.22 17.39 -35.69
N PHE A 189 33.46 16.58 -36.43
CA PHE A 189 33.62 16.47 -37.88
C PHE A 189 33.30 17.80 -38.59
N ARG A 190 32.25 18.52 -38.19
CA ARG A 190 31.92 19.84 -38.73
C ARG A 190 33.01 20.87 -38.44
N THR A 191 33.57 20.86 -37.23
CA THR A 191 34.68 21.73 -36.84
C THR A 191 35.90 21.44 -37.71
N THR A 192 36.23 20.16 -37.88
CA THR A 192 37.33 19.72 -38.75
C THR A 192 37.10 20.15 -40.21
N LEU A 193 35.90 19.96 -40.77
CA LEU A 193 35.57 20.43 -42.11
C LEU A 193 35.62 21.95 -42.26
N ALA A 194 35.26 22.71 -41.22
CA ALA A 194 35.34 24.17 -41.25
C ALA A 194 36.79 24.68 -41.26
N GLU A 195 37.72 23.92 -40.68
CA GLU A 195 39.16 24.20 -40.75
C GLU A 195 39.76 23.88 -42.12
N TRP A 196 39.09 23.07 -42.95
CA TRP A 196 39.49 22.82 -44.32
C TRP A 196 38.99 23.99 -45.17
N PRO A 197 39.88 24.91 -45.58
CA PRO A 197 39.47 26.07 -46.34
C PRO A 197 39.11 25.60 -47.75
N SER A 198 37.81 25.57 -48.07
CA SER A 198 37.23 25.75 -49.40
C SER A 198 37.94 25.20 -50.65
N ASP A 199 38.75 24.15 -50.58
CA ASP A 199 39.35 23.51 -51.77
C ASP A 199 38.29 22.69 -52.57
N PHE A 200 37.04 22.69 -52.10
CA PHE A 200 35.86 22.35 -52.90
C PHE A 200 35.30 23.55 -53.70
N ILE A 201 35.99 24.68 -53.76
CA ILE A 201 35.75 25.71 -54.78
C ILE A 201 36.44 25.23 -56.06
N ASP A 202 35.64 24.95 -57.10
CA ASP A 202 36.03 24.58 -58.47
C ASP A 202 36.35 23.10 -58.81
N ALA A 203 35.54 22.15 -58.32
CA ALA A 203 35.37 20.87 -59.04
C ALA A 203 34.51 21.00 -60.32
N SER A 204 34.11 22.22 -60.72
CA SER A 204 33.65 22.54 -62.06
C SER A 204 34.72 23.34 -62.79
N THR A 205 35.79 22.67 -63.22
CA THR A 205 36.74 23.26 -64.17
C THR A 205 35.98 23.62 -65.45
N THR A 206 35.77 24.91 -65.71
CA THR A 206 35.19 25.42 -66.96
C THR A 206 36.16 25.44 -68.14
N ASP A 207 37.40 24.96 -67.98
CA ASP A 207 38.36 24.84 -69.09
C ASP A 207 38.49 23.38 -69.56
N CYS A 208 37.81 23.05 -70.65
CA CYS A 208 38.20 21.96 -71.54
C CYS A 208 39.37 22.45 -72.42
N LYS A 209 40.55 21.83 -72.28
CA LYS A 209 41.63 21.93 -73.28
C LYS A 209 41.56 20.78 -74.27
#